data_AF-A0A1A9VI75-F1
#
_entry.id   AF-A0A1A9VI75-F1
#
_cell.length_a   1.000
_cell.length_b   1.000
_cell.length_c   1.000
_cell.angle_alpha   90.00
_cell.angle_beta   90.00
_cell.angle_gamma   90.00
#
_symmetry.space_group_name_H-M   'P 1'
#
loop_
_entity.id
_entity.type
_entity.pdbx_description
1 polymer ?
#
loop_
_entity_poly.entity_id
_entity_poly.type
_entity_poly.pdbx_seq_one_letter_code
_entity_poly.pdbx_strand_id
1 'polypeptide(L)'
;MLWWKPIWAIVNPNNETANLVVYLRKPNDIGPRSWIAGVNCLEAFSELYFQRREQLTRSLNVVSVQAYNLTTPAAQIQLGYLKQLNEFIGQNYTHHKYYQLRVISDAKVYNGSYLNRQGLVLADYYVIVLDNVTRLSNLLRRHMLHSISWNPGAKFLVLYHNVNDRNRTEETAIEIFAEMQRAFVARVALLYATSATKYSLLALRYYHESNCRELTALPFGQCNDGILNPGAAAMKPMLHKYFNAFNAKNCTFHLCASILAPYVESDCIEGIEMKLIGFLKDRLKFKLNQSCSYDSRGVEGDFNEFSGLLGKLDKKSCDFIIGGFYPDNDVNEKFWVTDCYLQDRYTWFVKVANARPIWLALCSIFDTSTWLSLIGMLFISWMFWYIFVTLLPEPRKSKDFSLTGINNLAVVICVSVNERPFCHASRIFFLALTLYGLNVSTTYASKLISVLTDPGLMHQLDSLPEVVAAGIPFGGSEESRDWFENEDDQWIFDNYNDSLDFQPTSTNLEAVRLGERVILSSRMYMLQNKIVDDLYAFQQNVFSSPVQMIMKPGFPFLFEFNLLIRRMRDFGILEKINDDFHYNNTYLNRIHRMRPDFTGVKI
;
A
#
# COMPACT_ATOMS: atom_id res chain seq x y z
N MET A 1 -84.54 10.07 -28.64
CA MET A 1 -84.56 10.51 -27.23
C MET A 1 -84.40 9.28 -26.35
N LEU A 2 -83.57 9.37 -25.31
CA LEU A 2 -83.05 8.28 -24.47
C LEU A 2 -84.06 7.18 -24.10
N TRP A 3 -83.65 5.91 -24.23
CA TRP A 3 -84.17 4.80 -23.43
C TRP A 3 -82.98 4.00 -22.89
N TRP A 4 -82.67 4.18 -21.60
CA TRP A 4 -81.67 3.43 -20.86
C TRP A 4 -82.26 2.12 -20.34
N LYS A 5 -81.56 1.01 -20.54
CA LYS A 5 -81.81 -0.25 -19.81
C LYS A 5 -81.11 -0.19 -18.46
N PRO A 6 -81.73 -0.65 -17.36
CA PRO A 6 -81.10 -0.68 -16.05
C PRO A 6 -80.04 -1.78 -15.99
N ILE A 7 -78.83 -1.39 -15.59
CA ILE A 7 -77.75 -2.28 -15.17
C ILE A 7 -78.04 -2.69 -13.73
N TRP A 8 -77.97 -3.98 -13.44
CA TRP A 8 -78.22 -4.52 -12.10
C TRP A 8 -76.99 -4.26 -11.23
N ALA A 9 -77.15 -3.45 -10.18
CA ALA A 9 -76.16 -3.27 -9.14
C ALA A 9 -76.49 -4.20 -7.96
N ILE A 10 -75.49 -4.86 -7.41
CA ILE A 10 -75.60 -5.61 -6.16
C ILE A 10 -75.60 -4.59 -5.02
N VAL A 11 -76.71 -4.52 -4.28
CA VAL A 11 -76.84 -3.66 -3.10
C VAL A 11 -76.47 -4.47 -1.86
N ASN A 12 -75.52 -3.95 -1.09
CA ASN A 12 -75.16 -4.43 0.25
C ASN A 12 -76.28 -4.04 1.26
N PRO A 13 -76.79 -4.94 2.13
CA PRO A 13 -77.89 -4.62 3.04
C PRO A 13 -77.53 -3.63 4.16
N ASN A 14 -76.25 -3.32 4.36
CA ASN A 14 -75.81 -2.38 5.39
C ASN A 14 -75.33 -1.08 4.74
N ASN A 15 -76.03 0.00 5.09
CA ASN A 15 -75.89 1.38 4.60
C ASN A 15 -74.57 2.03 5.04
N GLU A 16 -73.43 1.47 4.65
CA GLU A 16 -72.13 2.11 4.78
C GLU A 16 -71.72 2.75 3.47
N THR A 17 -71.56 4.07 3.50
CA THR A 17 -71.13 4.91 2.37
C THR A 17 -69.70 4.59 1.97
N ALA A 18 -69.53 3.58 1.12
CA ALA A 18 -68.26 3.33 0.45
C ALA A 18 -68.17 4.16 -0.83
N ASN A 19 -67.60 5.36 -0.73
CA ASN A 19 -66.98 6.03 -1.87
C ASN A 19 -65.74 5.22 -2.30
N LEU A 20 -65.94 4.04 -2.86
CA LEU A 20 -64.87 3.17 -3.34
C LEU A 20 -65.04 2.97 -4.85
N VAL A 21 -64.26 3.74 -5.61
CA VAL A 21 -64.13 3.53 -7.06
C VAL A 21 -63.26 2.29 -7.25
N VAL A 22 -63.88 1.15 -7.53
CA VAL A 22 -63.18 -0.10 -7.89
C VAL A 22 -62.76 -0.02 -9.35
N TYR A 23 -61.47 0.23 -9.59
CA TYR A 23 -60.88 0.09 -10.92
C TYR A 23 -60.71 -1.39 -11.24
N LEU A 24 -61.54 -1.94 -12.13
CA LEU A 24 -61.34 -3.27 -12.71
C LEU A 24 -60.13 -3.24 -13.65
N ARG A 25 -58.97 -3.71 -13.17
CA ARG A 25 -57.75 -3.92 -13.96
C ARG A 25 -57.66 -5.37 -14.44
N LYS A 26 -56.85 -5.62 -15.48
CA LYS A 26 -56.65 -6.98 -16.02
C LYS A 26 -56.20 -7.94 -14.89
N PRO A 27 -56.78 -9.15 -14.79
CA PRO A 27 -56.67 -10.04 -13.63
C PRO A 27 -55.25 -10.55 -13.31
N ASN A 28 -54.26 -10.35 -14.19
CA ASN A 28 -52.94 -10.97 -14.06
C ASN A 28 -51.83 -10.04 -13.52
N ASP A 29 -52.07 -8.74 -13.34
CA ASP A 29 -50.98 -7.80 -13.07
C ASP A 29 -50.63 -7.61 -11.59
N ILE A 30 -51.50 -8.03 -10.66
CA ILE A 30 -51.30 -7.88 -9.19
C ILE A 30 -51.53 -9.21 -8.44
N GLY A 31 -52.00 -10.25 -9.14
CA GLY A 31 -52.31 -11.54 -8.53
C GLY A 31 -51.07 -12.27 -8.00
N PRO A 32 -51.26 -13.31 -7.16
CA PRO A 32 -50.16 -14.05 -6.55
C PRO A 32 -49.18 -14.62 -7.56
N ARG A 33 -49.69 -14.99 -8.74
CA ARG A 33 -48.86 -15.47 -9.85
C ARG A 33 -47.81 -14.46 -10.33
N SER A 34 -48.08 -13.15 -10.27
CA SER A 34 -47.14 -12.15 -10.76
C SER A 34 -45.93 -11.99 -9.83
N TRP A 35 -46.16 -11.89 -8.52
CA TRP A 35 -45.06 -11.75 -7.57
C TRP A 35 -44.33 -13.08 -7.33
N ILE A 36 -45.02 -14.23 -7.34
CA ILE A 36 -44.39 -15.56 -7.27
C ILE A 36 -43.45 -15.77 -8.47
N ALA A 37 -43.90 -15.43 -9.69
CA ALA A 37 -43.04 -15.49 -10.87
C ALA A 37 -41.81 -14.58 -10.73
N GLY A 38 -41.97 -13.39 -10.15
CA GLY A 38 -40.86 -12.47 -9.87
C GLY A 38 -39.85 -13.02 -8.86
N VAL A 39 -40.33 -13.62 -7.76
CA VAL A 39 -39.49 -14.27 -6.75
C VAL A 39 -38.72 -15.43 -7.35
N ASN A 40 -39.40 -16.34 -8.06
CA ASN A 40 -38.78 -17.52 -8.67
C ASN A 40 -37.73 -17.12 -9.74
N CYS A 41 -38.01 -16.08 -10.53
CA CYS A 41 -37.04 -15.57 -11.50
C CYS A 41 -35.83 -14.92 -10.82
N LEU A 42 -36.05 -14.14 -9.76
CA LEU A 42 -34.97 -13.51 -8.99
C LEU A 42 -34.08 -14.57 -8.34
N GLU A 43 -34.67 -15.63 -7.79
CA GLU A 43 -33.98 -16.79 -7.24
C GLU A 43 -33.12 -17.49 -8.31
N ALA A 44 -33.72 -17.89 -9.43
CA ALA A 44 -33.02 -18.58 -10.52
C ALA A 44 -31.83 -17.77 -11.09
N PHE A 45 -31.99 -16.44 -11.22
CA PHE A 45 -30.89 -15.58 -11.65
C PHE A 45 -29.85 -15.34 -10.56
N SER A 46 -30.25 -15.28 -9.29
CA SER A 46 -29.31 -15.16 -8.17
C SER A 46 -28.39 -16.37 -8.10
N GLU A 47 -28.90 -17.59 -8.26
CA GLU A 47 -28.09 -18.82 -8.31
C GLU A 47 -27.11 -18.83 -9.50
N LEU A 48 -27.52 -18.30 -10.65
CA LEU A 48 -26.67 -18.19 -11.82
C LEU A 48 -25.55 -17.16 -11.66
N TYR A 49 -25.89 -15.99 -11.12
CA TYR A 49 -25.02 -14.82 -11.09
C TYR A 49 -24.08 -14.83 -9.88
N PHE A 50 -24.57 -15.27 -8.72
CA PHE A 50 -23.83 -15.37 -7.47
C PHE A 50 -23.03 -16.67 -7.44
N GLN A 51 -21.86 -16.62 -8.07
CA GLN A 51 -20.97 -17.78 -8.15
C GLN A 51 -20.13 -17.92 -6.88
N ARG A 52 -20.17 -19.11 -6.28
CA ARG A 52 -19.28 -19.48 -5.19
C ARG A 52 -17.82 -19.49 -5.70
N ARG A 53 -17.00 -18.53 -5.24
CA ARG A 53 -15.55 -18.63 -5.39
C ARG A 53 -15.07 -19.71 -4.42
N GLU A 54 -14.76 -20.90 -4.92
CA GLU A 54 -14.28 -22.04 -4.11
C GLU A 54 -12.97 -21.75 -3.35
N GLN A 55 -12.32 -20.62 -3.63
CA GLN A 55 -11.05 -20.19 -3.03
C GLN A 55 -11.19 -19.18 -1.87
N LEU A 56 -12.40 -18.77 -1.48
CA LEU A 56 -12.56 -17.85 -0.36
C LEU A 56 -12.58 -18.62 0.96
N THR A 57 -11.62 -18.32 1.83
CA THR A 57 -11.54 -18.81 3.22
C THR A 57 -12.59 -18.16 4.14
N ARG A 58 -13.37 -17.18 3.64
CA ARG A 58 -14.36 -16.39 4.37
C ARG A 58 -15.81 -16.69 3.95
N SER A 59 -16.76 -16.36 4.82
CA SER A 59 -18.20 -16.38 4.52
C SER A 59 -18.57 -15.38 3.41
N LEU A 60 -19.54 -15.76 2.58
CA LEU A 60 -20.09 -14.87 1.55
C LEU A 60 -21.02 -13.83 2.21
N ASN A 61 -20.83 -12.56 1.85
CA ASN A 61 -21.68 -11.46 2.32
C ASN A 61 -22.70 -11.04 1.25
N VAL A 62 -23.98 -11.23 1.54
CA VAL A 62 -25.10 -10.80 0.69
C VAL A 62 -25.81 -9.63 1.36
N VAL A 63 -26.02 -8.55 0.61
CA VAL A 63 -26.80 -7.40 1.06
C VAL A 63 -28.14 -7.37 0.32
N SER A 64 -29.24 -7.42 1.07
CA SER A 64 -30.58 -7.21 0.55
C SER A 64 -31.02 -5.78 0.84
N VAL A 65 -31.46 -5.04 -0.17
CA VAL A 65 -31.97 -3.68 -0.01
C VAL A 65 -33.49 -3.75 0.14
N GLN A 66 -34.00 -3.25 1.26
CA GLN A 66 -35.40 -3.18 1.59
C GLN A 66 -35.92 -1.76 1.36
N ALA A 67 -36.50 -1.53 0.18
CA ALA A 67 -37.14 -0.26 -0.15
C ALA A 67 -38.61 -0.26 0.32
N TYR A 68 -39.06 0.87 0.87
CA TYR A 68 -40.43 1.11 1.30
C TYR A 68 -41.20 1.93 0.23
N ASN A 69 -42.53 1.93 0.33
CA ASN A 69 -43.44 2.56 -0.64
C ASN A 69 -43.35 2.00 -2.08
N LEU A 70 -42.93 0.74 -2.23
CA LEU A 70 -42.96 0.02 -3.49
C LEU A 70 -44.40 -0.25 -3.97
N THR A 71 -44.59 -0.40 -5.29
CA THR A 71 -45.82 -0.98 -5.84
C THR A 71 -46.10 -2.35 -5.21
N THR A 72 -47.38 -2.73 -5.10
CA THR A 72 -47.78 -3.97 -4.42
C THR A 72 -47.08 -5.22 -4.93
N PRO A 73 -46.86 -5.45 -6.24
CA PRO A 73 -46.11 -6.62 -6.70
C PRO A 73 -44.62 -6.55 -6.34
N ALA A 74 -43.99 -5.38 -6.48
CA ALA A 74 -42.57 -5.21 -6.15
C ALA A 74 -42.29 -5.41 -4.64
N ALA A 75 -43.17 -4.89 -3.78
CA ALA A 75 -43.09 -5.09 -2.33
C ALA A 75 -43.21 -6.58 -1.96
N GLN A 76 -44.12 -7.31 -2.59
CA GLN A 76 -44.31 -8.74 -2.37
C GLN A 76 -43.14 -9.57 -2.89
N ILE A 77 -42.55 -9.20 -4.04
CA ILE A 77 -41.33 -9.83 -4.56
C ILE A 77 -40.17 -9.66 -3.58
N GLN A 78 -39.96 -8.43 -3.09
CA GLN A 78 -38.89 -8.12 -2.13
C GLN A 78 -39.02 -8.94 -0.83
N LEU A 79 -40.23 -8.99 -0.25
CA LEU A 79 -40.49 -9.75 0.97
C LEU A 79 -40.40 -11.27 0.74
N GLY A 80 -40.93 -11.77 -0.39
CA GLY A 80 -40.90 -13.18 -0.74
C GLY A 80 -39.48 -13.71 -0.92
N TYR A 81 -38.63 -12.96 -1.63
CA TYR A 81 -37.23 -13.32 -1.82
C TYR A 81 -36.42 -13.26 -0.51
N LEU A 82 -36.64 -12.23 0.32
CA LEU A 82 -35.99 -12.14 1.63
C LEU A 82 -36.38 -13.31 2.55
N LYS A 83 -37.65 -13.73 2.50
CA LYS A 83 -38.14 -14.90 3.24
C LYS A 83 -37.43 -16.18 2.79
N GLN A 84 -37.36 -16.43 1.48
CA GLN A 84 -36.63 -17.59 0.93
C GLN A 84 -35.15 -17.58 1.32
N LEU A 85 -34.47 -16.43 1.24
CA LEU A 85 -33.08 -16.30 1.66
C LEU A 85 -32.90 -16.65 3.14
N ASN A 86 -33.78 -16.16 4.02
CA ASN A 86 -33.73 -16.48 5.44
C ASN A 86 -33.99 -17.97 5.73
N GLU A 87 -34.94 -18.58 5.01
CA GLU A 87 -35.22 -20.02 5.12
C GLU A 87 -34.02 -20.85 4.63
N PHE A 88 -33.39 -20.47 3.52
CA PHE A 88 -32.20 -21.14 2.99
C PHE A 88 -31.01 -21.05 3.95
N ILE A 89 -30.79 -19.90 4.57
CA ILE A 89 -29.73 -19.71 5.58
C ILE A 89 -30.04 -20.52 6.85
N GLY A 90 -31.32 -20.61 7.24
CA GLY A 90 -31.76 -21.34 8.43
C GLY A 90 -31.69 -22.87 8.31
N GLN A 91 -31.66 -23.43 7.09
CA GLN A 91 -31.84 -24.88 6.86
C GLN A 91 -30.54 -25.71 6.70
N ASN A 92 -29.33 -25.17 6.90
CA ASN A 92 -28.11 -25.95 6.65
C ASN A 92 -27.58 -26.73 7.87
N TYR A 93 -27.87 -28.03 7.88
CA TYR A 93 -27.27 -29.04 8.74
C TYR A 93 -25.82 -29.40 8.29
N THR A 94 -24.97 -29.69 9.28
CA THR A 94 -23.71 -30.47 9.27
C THR A 94 -22.44 -30.02 8.53
N HIS A 95 -22.43 -28.99 7.68
CA HIS A 95 -21.16 -28.42 7.19
C HIS A 95 -21.12 -26.90 7.36
N HIS A 96 -20.11 -26.43 8.09
CA HIS A 96 -19.85 -25.03 8.48
C HIS A 96 -19.78 -24.10 7.24
N LYS A 97 -20.93 -23.66 6.74
CA LYS A 97 -21.05 -22.73 5.61
C LYS A 97 -21.76 -21.48 6.13
N TYR A 98 -20.99 -20.61 6.76
CA TYR A 98 -21.50 -19.33 7.24
C TYR A 98 -21.79 -18.41 6.04
N TYR A 99 -23.03 -17.93 5.91
CA TYR A 99 -23.41 -16.80 5.06
C TYR A 99 -23.71 -15.63 5.97
N GLN A 100 -23.31 -14.43 5.57
CA GLN A 100 -23.67 -13.22 6.29
C GLN A 100 -24.66 -12.43 5.43
N LEU A 101 -25.92 -12.38 5.88
CA LEU A 101 -26.96 -11.56 5.27
C LEU A 101 -27.01 -10.21 6.00
N ARG A 102 -26.93 -9.11 5.25
CA ARG A 102 -27.14 -7.75 5.76
C ARG A 102 -28.33 -7.13 5.05
N VAL A 103 -29.07 -6.29 5.76
CA VAL A 103 -30.23 -5.59 5.21
C VAL A 103 -30.00 -4.09 5.32
N ILE A 104 -30.15 -3.39 4.19
CA ILE A 104 -30.16 -1.92 4.13
C ILE A 104 -31.61 -1.49 3.91
N SER A 105 -32.12 -0.56 4.72
CA SER A 105 -33.52 -0.14 4.69
C SER A 105 -33.64 1.38 4.65
N ASP A 106 -34.65 1.90 3.94
CA ASP A 106 -34.99 3.33 3.89
C ASP A 106 -36.08 3.75 4.90
N ALA A 107 -36.53 2.84 5.79
CA ALA A 107 -37.60 3.13 6.75
C ALA A 107 -37.20 4.05 7.94
N LYS A 108 -35.91 4.15 8.28
CA LYS A 108 -35.40 5.04 9.34
C LYS A 108 -34.05 5.64 8.96
N VAL A 109 -33.85 6.90 9.35
CA VAL A 109 -32.52 7.54 9.35
C VAL A 109 -31.66 6.76 10.35
N TYR A 110 -30.55 6.20 9.89
CA TYR A 110 -29.63 5.46 10.74
C TYR A 110 -29.06 6.40 11.81
N ASN A 111 -29.28 6.11 13.09
CA ASN A 111 -28.44 6.67 14.15
C ASN A 111 -27.09 5.98 14.04
N GLY A 112 -26.05 6.72 13.65
CA GLY A 112 -24.69 6.18 13.54
C GLY A 112 -24.23 5.63 14.89
N SER A 113 -24.07 4.32 14.99
CA SER A 113 -23.29 3.71 16.05
C SER A 113 -21.86 3.52 15.56
N TYR A 114 -20.89 3.92 16.38
CA TYR A 114 -19.48 3.63 16.17
C TYR A 114 -19.25 2.12 16.31
N LEU A 115 -19.51 1.36 15.25
CA LEU A 115 -19.02 -0.01 15.13
C LEU A 115 -17.52 0.07 14.86
N ASN A 116 -16.74 -0.55 15.74
CA ASN A 116 -15.30 -0.65 15.61
C ASN A 116 -14.97 -1.24 14.22
N ARG A 117 -14.19 -0.53 13.39
CA ARG A 117 -13.88 -0.92 11.98
C ARG A 117 -13.15 -2.28 11.88
N GLN A 118 -12.72 -2.85 13.00
CA GLN A 118 -12.08 -4.15 13.10
C GLN A 118 -13.09 -5.28 12.85
N GLY A 119 -13.05 -5.88 11.64
CA GLY A 119 -13.93 -7.00 11.24
C GLY A 119 -14.77 -6.74 9.98
N LEU A 120 -14.54 -5.62 9.28
CA LEU A 120 -15.30 -5.23 8.11
C LEU A 120 -15.09 -6.15 6.90
N VAL A 121 -16.04 -7.06 6.69
CA VAL A 121 -16.16 -7.81 5.44
C VAL A 121 -17.03 -7.01 4.48
N LEU A 122 -16.42 -6.48 3.40
CA LEU A 122 -17.11 -5.86 2.28
C LEU A 122 -18.12 -6.83 1.65
N ALA A 123 -19.26 -6.31 1.20
CA ALA A 123 -20.29 -7.11 0.55
C ALA A 123 -19.80 -7.73 -0.77
N ASP A 124 -20.19 -8.98 -1.03
CA ASP A 124 -19.89 -9.66 -2.29
C ASP A 124 -21.03 -9.48 -3.31
N TYR A 125 -22.26 -9.42 -2.81
CA TYR A 125 -23.49 -9.40 -3.60
C TYR A 125 -24.50 -8.38 -3.07
N TYR A 126 -25.18 -7.70 -3.99
CA TYR A 126 -26.30 -6.81 -3.69
C TYR A 126 -27.53 -7.25 -4.46
N VAL A 127 -28.67 -7.34 -3.76
CA VAL A 127 -29.98 -7.55 -4.39
C VAL A 127 -30.86 -6.34 -4.11
N ILE A 128 -31.42 -5.75 -5.16
CA ILE A 128 -32.25 -4.55 -5.07
C ILE A 128 -33.54 -4.77 -5.88
N VAL A 129 -34.69 -4.55 -5.25
CA VAL A 129 -35.99 -4.57 -5.93
C VAL A 129 -36.52 -3.13 -6.04
N LEU A 130 -36.95 -2.75 -7.23
CA LEU A 130 -37.34 -1.39 -7.58
C LEU A 130 -38.61 -1.37 -8.43
N ASP A 131 -39.32 -0.26 -8.34
CA ASP A 131 -40.46 0.11 -9.17
C ASP A 131 -40.28 1.49 -9.86
N ASN A 132 -39.31 2.29 -9.39
CA ASN A 132 -39.03 3.63 -9.90
C ASN A 132 -37.53 3.94 -9.84
N VAL A 133 -36.99 4.54 -10.90
CA VAL A 133 -35.57 4.92 -11.03
C VAL A 133 -35.18 6.02 -10.04
N THR A 134 -36.06 7.01 -9.77
CA THR A 134 -35.75 8.09 -8.83
C THR A 134 -35.54 7.56 -7.41
N ARG A 135 -36.23 6.47 -7.06
CA ARG A 135 -36.06 5.77 -5.78
C ARG A 135 -34.71 5.09 -5.68
N LEU A 136 -34.21 4.48 -6.75
CA LEU A 136 -32.84 3.95 -6.79
C LEU A 136 -31.82 5.04 -6.51
N SER A 137 -31.95 6.22 -7.13
CA SER A 137 -31.04 7.33 -6.89
C SER A 137 -31.03 7.76 -5.41
N ASN A 138 -32.21 7.84 -4.79
CA ASN A 138 -32.33 8.17 -3.37
C ASN A 138 -31.73 7.09 -2.46
N LEU A 139 -31.98 5.81 -2.76
CA LEU A 139 -31.44 4.67 -2.00
C LEU A 139 -29.90 4.64 -2.06
N LEU A 140 -29.34 4.79 -3.26
CA LEU A 140 -27.89 4.84 -3.46
C LEU A 140 -27.28 6.00 -2.66
N ARG A 141 -27.78 7.22 -2.86
CA ARG A 141 -27.18 8.43 -2.27
C ARG A 141 -27.33 8.51 -0.76
N ARG A 142 -28.49 8.16 -0.20
CA ARG A 142 -28.77 8.39 1.23
C ARG A 142 -28.44 7.21 2.12
N HIS A 143 -28.48 5.99 1.60
CA HIS A 143 -28.40 4.78 2.42
C HIS A 143 -27.23 3.87 2.04
N MET A 144 -27.04 3.60 0.74
CA MET A 144 -26.06 2.59 0.33
C MET A 144 -24.62 3.12 0.30
N LEU A 145 -24.38 4.31 -0.27
CA LEU A 145 -23.03 4.89 -0.37
C LEU A 145 -22.40 5.14 1.01
N HIS A 146 -23.23 5.46 2.00
CA HIS A 146 -22.80 5.67 3.39
C HIS A 146 -22.74 4.37 4.21
N SER A 147 -23.11 3.22 3.62
CA SER A 147 -23.09 1.95 4.35
C SER A 147 -21.67 1.41 4.47
N ILE A 148 -21.33 0.90 5.65
CA ILE A 148 -19.98 0.36 5.92
C ILE A 148 -19.67 -0.89 5.07
N SER A 149 -20.70 -1.57 4.55
CA SER A 149 -20.58 -2.72 3.65
C SER A 149 -20.40 -2.37 2.18
N TRP A 150 -20.52 -1.08 1.83
CA TRP A 150 -20.53 -0.61 0.45
C TRP A 150 -19.32 -1.10 -0.32
N ASN A 151 -19.57 -1.77 -1.44
CA ASN A 151 -18.53 -2.28 -2.31
C ASN A 151 -18.99 -2.10 -3.77
N PRO A 152 -18.54 -1.06 -4.47
CA PRO A 152 -18.98 -0.83 -5.85
C PRO A 152 -18.52 -1.92 -6.82
N GLY A 153 -17.50 -2.71 -6.45
CA GLY A 153 -17.02 -3.83 -7.24
C GLY A 153 -17.71 -5.18 -6.96
N ALA A 154 -18.66 -5.19 -6.03
CA ALA A 154 -19.57 -6.31 -5.82
C ALA A 154 -20.44 -6.58 -7.06
N LYS A 155 -21.11 -7.72 -7.06
CA LYS A 155 -22.08 -8.06 -8.12
C LYS A 155 -23.47 -7.58 -7.71
N PHE A 156 -24.06 -6.70 -8.52
CA PHE A 156 -25.38 -6.13 -8.25
C PHE A 156 -26.43 -6.80 -9.12
N LEU A 157 -27.48 -7.33 -8.48
CA LEU A 157 -28.67 -7.86 -9.12
C LEU A 157 -29.85 -6.94 -8.80
N VAL A 158 -30.33 -6.24 -9.82
CA VAL A 158 -31.42 -5.27 -9.71
C VAL A 158 -32.66 -5.86 -10.38
N LEU A 159 -33.81 -5.86 -9.72
CA LEU A 159 -35.09 -6.22 -10.32
C LEU A 159 -35.97 -4.99 -10.42
N TYR A 160 -36.40 -4.66 -11.63
CA TYR A 160 -37.32 -3.56 -11.91
C TYR A 160 -38.70 -4.11 -12.30
N HIS A 161 -39.71 -3.83 -11.48
CA HIS A 161 -41.09 -4.21 -11.73
C HIS A 161 -42.01 -2.99 -11.65
N ASN A 162 -42.46 -2.51 -12.80
CA ASN A 162 -43.47 -1.46 -12.90
C ASN A 162 -44.45 -1.79 -14.04
N VAL A 163 -45.75 -1.78 -13.72
CA VAL A 163 -46.82 -2.12 -14.68
C VAL A 163 -46.95 -1.07 -15.78
N ASN A 164 -46.65 0.20 -15.48
CA ASN A 164 -46.83 1.31 -16.40
C ASN A 164 -45.68 1.46 -17.42
N ASP A 165 -44.48 0.96 -17.09
CA ASP A 165 -43.26 1.19 -17.89
C ASP A 165 -42.83 -0.02 -18.73
N ARG A 166 -43.65 -1.06 -18.86
CA ARG A 166 -43.26 -2.32 -19.53
C ARG A 166 -42.74 -2.16 -20.97
N ASN A 167 -43.10 -1.08 -21.66
CA ASN A 167 -42.69 -0.82 -23.05
C ASN A 167 -41.38 -0.02 -23.19
N ARG A 168 -40.85 0.57 -22.10
CA ARG A 168 -39.65 1.43 -22.12
C ARG A 168 -38.42 0.71 -21.57
N THR A 169 -38.21 -0.53 -22.03
CA THR A 169 -37.19 -1.44 -21.47
C THR A 169 -35.77 -0.88 -21.58
N GLU A 170 -35.40 -0.36 -22.75
CA GLU A 170 -34.04 0.08 -23.05
C GLU A 170 -33.74 1.44 -22.41
N GLU A 171 -34.65 2.41 -22.53
CA GLU A 171 -34.53 3.74 -21.89
C GLU A 171 -34.38 3.61 -20.37
N THR A 172 -35.29 2.88 -19.71
CA THR A 172 -35.28 2.70 -18.26
C THR A 172 -34.05 1.92 -17.79
N ALA A 173 -33.59 0.93 -18.58
CA ALA A 173 -32.36 0.20 -18.25
C ALA A 173 -31.13 1.10 -18.31
N ILE A 174 -31.02 1.96 -19.32
CA ILE A 174 -29.93 2.94 -19.44
C ILE A 174 -29.96 3.93 -18.27
N GLU A 175 -31.14 4.41 -17.86
CA GLU A 175 -31.27 5.29 -16.69
C GLU A 175 -30.82 4.62 -15.38
N ILE A 176 -31.24 3.37 -15.15
CA ILE A 176 -30.80 2.58 -13.99
C ILE A 176 -29.29 2.37 -14.03
N PHE A 177 -28.74 1.99 -15.18
CA PHE A 177 -27.31 1.80 -15.35
C PHE A 177 -26.51 3.10 -15.20
N ALA A 178 -27.06 4.24 -15.61
CA ALA A 178 -26.45 5.55 -15.40
C ALA A 178 -26.37 5.90 -13.91
N GLU A 179 -27.44 5.65 -13.13
CA GLU A 179 -27.42 5.85 -11.68
C GLU A 179 -26.42 4.91 -10.97
N MET A 180 -26.35 3.65 -11.39
CA MET A 180 -25.35 2.70 -10.88
C MET A 180 -23.92 3.11 -11.24
N GLN A 181 -23.69 3.60 -12.46
CA GLN A 181 -22.39 4.07 -12.90
C GLN A 181 -21.98 5.36 -12.15
N ARG A 182 -22.92 6.25 -11.80
CA ARG A 182 -22.68 7.41 -10.92
C ARG A 182 -22.24 6.98 -9.51
N ALA A 183 -22.71 5.82 -9.04
CA ALA A 183 -22.25 5.17 -7.81
C ALA A 183 -21.00 4.29 -8.02
N PHE A 184 -20.34 4.40 -9.18
CA PHE A 184 -19.10 3.67 -9.52
C PHE A 184 -19.25 2.14 -9.61
N VAL A 185 -20.47 1.66 -9.84
CA VAL A 185 -20.76 0.23 -9.95
C VAL A 185 -20.65 -0.24 -11.40
N ALA A 186 -19.70 -1.13 -11.67
CA ALA A 186 -19.47 -1.66 -13.02
C ALA A 186 -20.19 -3.00 -13.30
N ARG A 187 -20.47 -3.80 -12.26
CA ARG A 187 -21.01 -5.17 -12.40
C ARG A 187 -22.49 -5.22 -12.03
N VAL A 188 -23.35 -4.80 -12.97
CA VAL A 188 -24.81 -4.76 -12.78
C VAL A 188 -25.53 -5.72 -13.73
N ALA A 189 -26.38 -6.57 -13.16
CA ALA A 189 -27.38 -7.37 -13.83
C ALA A 189 -28.77 -6.82 -13.49
N LEU A 190 -29.56 -6.48 -14.49
CA LEU A 190 -30.91 -5.93 -14.38
C LEU A 190 -31.94 -6.94 -14.88
N LEU A 191 -32.92 -7.25 -14.05
CA LEU A 191 -34.10 -8.04 -14.37
C LEU A 191 -35.27 -7.08 -14.62
N TYR A 192 -35.63 -6.91 -15.88
CA TYR A 192 -36.69 -5.99 -16.29
C TYR A 192 -38.00 -6.74 -16.55
N ALA A 193 -39.08 -6.37 -15.86
CA ALA A 193 -40.40 -6.96 -16.10
C ALA A 193 -40.99 -6.52 -17.45
N THR A 194 -41.08 -7.43 -18.42
CA THR A 194 -41.74 -7.19 -19.72
C THR A 194 -43.22 -7.57 -19.69
N SER A 195 -43.61 -8.44 -18.76
CA SER A 195 -44.99 -8.85 -18.49
C SER A 195 -45.17 -9.14 -17.00
N ALA A 196 -46.38 -9.49 -16.57
CA ALA A 196 -46.65 -9.90 -15.19
C ALA A 196 -45.82 -11.12 -14.73
N THR A 197 -45.44 -12.01 -15.64
CA THR A 197 -44.68 -13.25 -15.35
C THR A 197 -43.36 -13.38 -16.12
N LYS A 198 -43.03 -12.42 -17.00
CA LYS A 198 -41.84 -12.47 -17.86
C LYS A 198 -40.85 -11.38 -17.48
N TYR A 199 -39.59 -11.76 -17.32
CA TYR A 199 -38.47 -10.87 -17.00
C TYR A 199 -37.36 -11.02 -18.03
N SER A 200 -36.79 -9.91 -18.49
CA SER A 200 -35.62 -9.88 -19.36
C SER A 200 -34.37 -9.57 -18.54
N LEU A 201 -33.33 -10.39 -18.67
CA LEU A 201 -32.02 -10.13 -18.09
C LEU A 201 -31.21 -9.24 -19.03
N LEU A 202 -30.90 -8.05 -18.55
CA LEU A 202 -30.01 -7.08 -19.17
C LEU A 202 -28.75 -6.97 -18.31
N ALA A 203 -27.58 -6.84 -18.92
CA ALA A 203 -26.35 -6.53 -18.18
C ALA A 203 -25.77 -5.22 -18.65
N LEU A 204 -25.18 -4.47 -17.70
CA LEU A 204 -24.47 -3.24 -17.99
C LEU A 204 -23.20 -3.55 -18.78
N ARG A 205 -23.02 -2.90 -19.94
CA ARG A 205 -21.73 -2.83 -20.63
C ARG A 205 -21.30 -1.38 -20.75
N TYR A 206 -20.22 -1.03 -20.05
CA TYR A 206 -19.63 0.31 -20.13
C TYR A 206 -18.35 0.35 -20.99
N TYR A 207 -17.70 -0.80 -21.18
CA TYR A 207 -16.53 -0.93 -22.03
C TYR A 207 -16.77 -2.01 -23.09
N HIS A 208 -16.63 -1.64 -24.37
CA HIS A 208 -16.80 -2.49 -25.52
C HIS A 208 -15.56 -2.49 -26.42
N GLU A 209 -15.48 -3.43 -27.36
CA GLU A 209 -14.33 -3.56 -28.27
C GLU A 209 -14.31 -2.45 -29.33
N SER A 210 -15.47 -1.90 -29.71
CA SER A 210 -15.57 -0.75 -30.62
C SER A 210 -15.65 0.58 -29.88
N ASN A 211 -16.48 0.66 -28.83
CA ASN A 211 -16.75 1.90 -28.09
C ASN A 211 -16.42 1.72 -26.60
N CYS A 212 -15.66 2.65 -26.03
CA CYS A 212 -15.31 2.64 -24.61
C CYS A 212 -15.97 3.82 -23.92
N ARG A 213 -16.43 3.63 -22.68
CA ARG A 213 -17.12 4.64 -21.87
C ARG A 213 -18.51 5.04 -22.39
N GLU A 214 -19.18 4.09 -23.05
CA GLU A 214 -20.56 4.25 -23.51
C GLU A 214 -21.46 3.26 -22.76
N LEU A 215 -22.56 3.76 -22.20
CA LEU A 215 -23.52 2.94 -21.46
C LEU A 215 -24.40 2.18 -22.45
N THR A 216 -24.24 0.85 -22.49
CA THR A 216 -25.08 -0.02 -23.33
C THR A 216 -25.69 -1.15 -22.49
N ALA A 217 -26.95 -1.47 -22.80
CA ALA A 217 -27.70 -2.54 -22.15
C ALA A 217 -27.70 -3.79 -23.05
N LEU A 218 -27.04 -4.87 -22.62
CA LEU A 218 -27.00 -6.11 -23.40
C LEU A 218 -27.99 -7.14 -22.87
N PRO A 219 -28.89 -7.68 -23.71
CA PRO A 219 -29.78 -8.77 -23.32
C PRO A 219 -29.04 -10.11 -23.27
N PHE A 220 -29.21 -10.85 -22.18
CA PHE A 220 -28.60 -12.16 -21.96
C PHE A 220 -29.60 -13.33 -21.97
N GLY A 221 -30.85 -13.07 -21.62
CA GLY A 221 -31.89 -14.09 -21.59
C GLY A 221 -33.19 -13.59 -20.99
N GLN A 222 -34.18 -14.46 -20.90
CA GLN A 222 -35.49 -14.18 -20.33
C GLN A 222 -35.85 -15.26 -19.31
N CYS A 223 -36.64 -14.90 -18.30
CA CYS A 223 -37.26 -15.83 -17.37
C CYS A 223 -38.77 -15.71 -17.47
N ASN A 224 -39.45 -16.84 -17.60
CA ASN A 224 -40.91 -16.92 -17.59
C ASN A 224 -41.34 -17.86 -16.47
N ASP A 225 -41.99 -17.31 -15.44
CA ASP A 225 -42.53 -18.07 -14.30
C ASP A 225 -41.48 -18.97 -13.61
N GLY A 226 -40.25 -18.48 -13.46
CA GLY A 226 -39.11 -19.22 -12.89
C GLY A 226 -38.28 -20.05 -13.88
N ILE A 227 -38.74 -20.20 -15.14
CA ILE A 227 -38.04 -20.97 -16.17
C ILE A 227 -37.17 -20.06 -17.02
N LEU A 228 -35.86 -20.33 -17.03
CA LEU A 228 -34.85 -19.56 -17.77
C LEU A 228 -34.79 -19.98 -19.25
N ASN A 229 -34.77 -18.99 -20.13
CA ASN A 229 -34.63 -19.12 -21.57
C ASN A 229 -33.53 -18.15 -22.07
N PRO A 230 -32.36 -18.64 -22.53
CA PRO A 230 -31.94 -20.04 -22.60
C PRO A 230 -31.71 -20.65 -21.20
N GLY A 231 -31.70 -21.99 -21.09
CA GLY A 231 -31.58 -22.67 -19.80
C GLY A 231 -30.29 -22.34 -19.04
N ALA A 232 -30.28 -22.60 -17.73
CA ALA A 232 -29.19 -22.27 -16.80
C ALA A 232 -27.80 -22.72 -17.28
N ALA A 233 -27.70 -23.93 -17.85
CA ALA A 233 -26.44 -24.49 -18.34
C ALA A 233 -25.81 -23.68 -19.49
N ALA A 234 -26.64 -23.06 -20.35
CA ALA A 234 -26.18 -22.23 -21.46
C ALA A 234 -25.86 -20.79 -21.01
N MET A 235 -26.67 -20.23 -20.10
CA MET A 235 -26.46 -18.86 -19.60
C MET A 235 -25.25 -18.73 -18.69
N LYS A 236 -24.97 -19.74 -17.84
CA LYS A 236 -23.87 -19.71 -16.86
C LYS A 236 -22.50 -19.39 -17.47
N PRO A 237 -22.02 -20.09 -18.52
CA PRO A 237 -20.72 -19.77 -19.13
C PRO A 237 -20.72 -18.41 -19.85
N MET A 238 -21.85 -17.99 -20.44
CA MET A 238 -21.98 -16.69 -21.09
C MET A 238 -21.84 -15.53 -20.10
N LEU A 239 -22.59 -15.59 -18.98
CA LEU A 239 -22.51 -14.60 -17.91
C LEU A 239 -21.13 -14.60 -17.25
N HIS A 240 -20.55 -15.78 -17.03
CA HIS A 240 -19.20 -15.89 -16.48
C HIS A 240 -18.16 -15.23 -17.38
N LYS A 241 -18.19 -15.52 -18.68
CA LYS A 241 -17.30 -14.89 -19.66
C LYS A 241 -17.53 -13.38 -19.70
N TYR A 242 -18.77 -12.92 -19.63
CA TYR A 242 -19.07 -11.51 -19.73
C TYR A 242 -18.52 -10.68 -18.54
N PHE A 243 -18.80 -11.11 -17.30
CA PHE A 243 -18.40 -10.35 -16.11
C PHE A 243 -16.93 -10.55 -15.70
N ASN A 244 -16.28 -11.61 -16.17
CA ASN A 244 -14.89 -11.94 -15.80
C ASN A 244 -13.88 -11.84 -16.96
N ALA A 245 -14.29 -11.99 -18.21
CA ALA A 245 -13.41 -11.79 -19.37
C ALA A 245 -13.62 -10.38 -19.93
N PHE A 246 -13.19 -9.38 -19.16
CA PHE A 246 -13.14 -8.01 -19.63
C PHE A 246 -12.09 -7.90 -20.75
N ASN A 247 -12.54 -7.62 -21.97
CA ASN A 247 -11.66 -7.48 -23.13
C ASN A 247 -11.62 -6.00 -23.56
N ALA A 248 -10.55 -5.30 -23.22
CA ALA A 248 -10.39 -3.87 -23.47
C ALA A 248 -9.34 -3.55 -24.53
N LYS A 249 -9.14 -4.45 -25.50
CA LYS A 249 -8.08 -4.35 -26.53
C LYS A 249 -8.00 -2.99 -27.23
N ASN A 250 -9.13 -2.31 -27.36
CA ASN A 250 -9.22 -1.02 -28.02
C ASN A 250 -9.46 0.17 -27.08
N CYS A 251 -9.62 -0.05 -25.77
CA CYS A 251 -9.80 1.05 -24.83
C CYS A 251 -8.46 1.65 -24.41
N THR A 252 -8.36 2.97 -24.53
CA THR A 252 -7.24 3.79 -24.05
C THR A 252 -7.55 4.29 -22.64
N PHE A 253 -6.65 4.00 -21.71
CA PHE A 253 -6.69 4.54 -20.35
C PHE A 253 -5.60 5.59 -20.18
N HIS A 254 -5.92 6.65 -19.42
CA HIS A 254 -5.01 7.74 -19.15
C HIS A 254 -4.30 7.51 -17.82
N LEU A 255 -2.98 7.37 -17.85
CA LEU A 255 -2.12 7.26 -16.69
C LEU A 255 -1.43 8.60 -16.45
N CYS A 256 -1.52 9.10 -15.22
CA CYS A 256 -0.78 10.28 -14.80
C CYS A 256 0.20 9.89 -13.71
N ALA A 257 1.48 10.17 -13.91
CA ALA A 257 2.52 9.74 -13.00
C ALA A 257 3.28 10.94 -12.41
N SER A 258 3.67 10.83 -11.15
CA SER A 258 4.61 11.76 -10.53
C SER A 258 6.03 11.31 -10.89
N ILE A 259 6.87 12.22 -11.36
CA ILE A 259 8.27 11.94 -11.65
C ILE A 259 9.01 11.81 -10.31
N LEU A 260 9.23 10.56 -9.90
CA LEU A 260 9.94 10.22 -8.68
C LEU A 260 10.77 8.96 -8.94
N ALA A 261 12.05 9.14 -9.23
CA ALA A 261 12.99 8.03 -9.41
C ALA A 261 13.12 7.26 -8.08
N PRO A 262 13.15 5.91 -8.05
CA PRO A 262 13.19 4.97 -9.18
C PRO A 262 11.82 4.51 -9.69
N TYR A 263 10.73 5.01 -9.13
CA TYR A 263 9.39 4.52 -9.44
C TYR A 263 8.98 4.88 -10.87
N VAL A 264 9.19 6.15 -11.22
CA VAL A 264 8.92 6.73 -12.53
C VAL A 264 10.03 7.72 -12.86
N GLU A 265 10.73 7.46 -13.94
CA GLU A 265 11.82 8.31 -14.42
C GLU A 265 11.28 9.52 -15.22
N SER A 266 12.13 10.53 -15.39
CA SER A 266 11.78 11.77 -16.11
C SER A 266 11.39 11.56 -17.58
N ASP A 267 11.84 10.46 -18.19
CA ASP A 267 11.49 10.07 -19.56
C ASP A 267 10.06 9.52 -19.66
N CYS A 268 9.39 9.33 -18.53
CA CYS A 268 8.04 8.78 -18.42
C CYS A 268 7.89 7.37 -18.99
N ILE A 269 8.99 6.65 -19.26
CA ILE A 269 8.99 5.32 -19.90
C ILE A 269 9.66 4.31 -18.98
N GLU A 270 10.76 4.70 -18.36
CA GLU A 270 11.49 3.88 -17.41
C GLU A 270 10.99 4.10 -15.97
N GLY A 271 11.37 3.17 -15.10
CA GLY A 271 10.95 3.12 -13.70
C GLY A 271 10.33 1.78 -13.31
N ILE A 272 10.37 1.47 -12.02
CA ILE A 272 9.88 0.19 -11.48
C ILE A 272 8.36 0.08 -11.69
N GLU A 273 7.61 1.15 -11.44
CA GLU A 273 6.16 1.16 -11.62
C GLU A 273 5.78 1.12 -13.10
N MET A 274 6.55 1.78 -13.97
CA MET A 274 6.35 1.72 -15.42
C MET A 274 6.54 0.30 -15.97
N LYS A 275 7.53 -0.46 -15.47
CA LYS A 275 7.72 -1.87 -15.81
C LYS A 275 6.55 -2.75 -15.33
N LEU A 276 6.06 -2.49 -14.12
CA LEU A 276 4.88 -3.18 -13.58
C LEU A 276 3.63 -2.90 -14.43
N ILE A 277 3.40 -1.64 -14.81
CA ILE A 277 2.32 -1.26 -15.72
C ILE A 277 2.49 -1.90 -17.09
N GLY A 278 3.71 -1.98 -17.62
CA GLY A 278 4.01 -2.70 -18.86
C GLY A 278 3.58 -4.17 -18.80
N PHE A 279 3.89 -4.86 -17.70
CA PHE A 279 3.43 -6.23 -17.47
C PHE A 279 1.89 -6.33 -17.40
N LEU A 280 1.23 -5.44 -16.64
CA LEU A 280 -0.23 -5.42 -16.54
C LEU A 280 -0.89 -5.16 -17.91
N LYS A 281 -0.35 -4.20 -18.66
CA LYS A 281 -0.74 -3.86 -20.04
C LYS A 281 -0.61 -5.07 -20.95
N ASP A 282 0.48 -5.81 -20.87
CA ASP A 282 0.70 -6.99 -21.72
C ASP A 282 -0.21 -8.17 -21.38
N ARG A 283 -0.61 -8.32 -20.11
CA ARG A 283 -1.51 -9.39 -19.68
C ARG A 283 -2.97 -9.08 -19.94
N LEU A 284 -3.39 -7.83 -19.73
CA LEU A 284 -4.78 -7.38 -19.88
C LEU A 284 -5.08 -6.77 -21.25
N LYS A 285 -4.04 -6.54 -22.05
CA LYS A 285 -4.10 -6.06 -23.45
C LYS A 285 -4.82 -4.71 -23.62
N PHE A 286 -4.79 -3.81 -22.64
CA PHE A 286 -5.36 -2.46 -22.79
C PHE A 286 -4.37 -1.48 -23.44
N LYS A 287 -4.87 -0.36 -23.98
CA LYS A 287 -4.03 0.73 -24.47
C LYS A 287 -3.83 1.77 -23.37
N LEU A 288 -2.64 2.36 -23.33
CA LEU A 288 -2.24 3.32 -22.30
C LEU A 288 -1.79 4.61 -22.96
N ASN A 289 -2.29 5.74 -22.46
CA ASN A 289 -1.76 7.06 -22.74
C ASN A 289 -1.19 7.60 -21.42
N GLN A 290 0.13 7.76 -21.35
CA GLN A 290 0.83 8.13 -20.13
C GLN A 290 1.30 9.58 -20.19
N SER A 291 1.19 10.28 -19.06
CA SER A 291 1.69 11.64 -18.86
C SER A 291 2.41 11.72 -17.53
N CYS A 292 3.56 12.37 -17.49
CA CYS A 292 4.35 12.53 -16.28
C CYS A 292 4.56 14.00 -15.96
N SER A 293 4.54 14.33 -14.67
CA SER A 293 4.75 15.68 -14.15
C SER A 293 5.49 15.63 -12.82
N TYR A 294 6.16 16.73 -12.45
CA TYR A 294 6.73 16.91 -11.10
C TYR A 294 5.68 17.29 -10.05
N ASP A 295 4.38 17.19 -10.39
CA ASP A 295 3.29 17.39 -9.45
C ASP A 295 3.35 16.31 -8.36
N SER A 296 3.12 16.71 -7.10
CA SER A 296 2.95 15.79 -5.99
C SER A 296 1.68 14.94 -6.15
N ARG A 297 1.51 13.96 -5.25
CA ARG A 297 0.25 13.20 -5.13
C ARG A 297 -0.95 14.14 -5.08
N GLY A 298 -0.82 15.21 -4.30
CA GLY A 298 -1.86 16.17 -4.00
C GLY A 298 -2.51 15.91 -2.65
N VAL A 299 -3.03 16.97 -2.05
CA VAL A 299 -3.77 16.96 -0.78
C VAL A 299 -5.17 17.54 -0.99
N GLU A 300 -6.07 17.20 -0.06
CA GLU A 300 -7.40 17.81 0.00
C GLU A 300 -7.31 19.19 0.64
N GLY A 301 -7.77 20.22 -0.07
CA GLY A 301 -7.89 21.57 0.48
C GLY A 301 -9.21 21.82 1.20
N ASP A 302 -9.33 23.01 1.80
CA ASP A 302 -10.46 23.43 2.65
C ASP A 302 -11.87 23.34 2.00
N PHE A 303 -11.94 23.25 0.67
CA PHE A 303 -13.18 23.21 -0.10
C PHE A 303 -13.49 21.84 -0.73
N ASN A 304 -12.92 20.75 -0.21
CA ASN A 304 -12.96 19.41 -0.83
C ASN A 304 -12.41 19.38 -2.27
N GLU A 305 -11.55 20.34 -2.63
CA GLU A 305 -10.84 20.30 -3.91
C GLU A 305 -9.48 19.62 -3.71
N PHE A 306 -9.20 18.63 -4.55
CA PHE A 306 -7.91 17.96 -4.55
C PHE A 306 -6.91 18.74 -5.41
N SER A 307 -5.70 18.91 -4.88
CA SER A 307 -4.54 19.43 -5.61
C SER A 307 -3.77 18.30 -6.31
N GLY A 308 -2.71 18.66 -7.05
CA GLY A 308 -1.78 17.69 -7.65
C GLY A 308 -2.43 16.65 -8.59
N LEU A 309 -1.93 15.43 -8.53
CA LEU A 309 -2.43 14.31 -9.35
C LEU A 309 -3.80 13.79 -8.89
N LEU A 310 -4.13 13.86 -7.59
CA LEU A 310 -5.47 13.55 -7.09
C LEU A 310 -6.52 14.50 -7.67
N GLY A 311 -6.20 15.79 -7.81
CA GLY A 311 -7.05 16.77 -8.49
C GLY A 311 -7.32 16.42 -9.95
N LYS A 312 -6.30 15.93 -10.66
CA LYS A 312 -6.43 15.44 -12.04
C LYS A 312 -7.29 14.17 -12.12
N LEU A 313 -7.17 13.29 -11.13
CA LEU A 313 -7.97 12.06 -11.03
C LEU A 313 -9.45 12.38 -10.77
N ASP A 314 -9.74 13.34 -9.89
CA ASP A 314 -11.10 13.80 -9.59
C ASP A 314 -11.77 14.48 -10.81
N LYS A 315 -11.03 15.40 -11.46
CA LYS A 315 -11.43 16.10 -12.70
C LYS A 315 -11.52 15.19 -13.94
N LYS A 316 -11.27 13.88 -13.79
CA LYS A 316 -11.33 12.84 -14.84
C LYS A 316 -10.35 13.03 -15.99
N SER A 317 -9.27 13.80 -15.80
CA SER A 317 -8.21 13.90 -16.80
C SER A 317 -7.32 12.65 -16.81
N CYS A 318 -7.28 11.92 -15.69
CA CYS A 318 -6.54 10.67 -15.52
C CYS A 318 -7.51 9.57 -15.04
N ASP A 319 -7.24 8.31 -15.38
CA ASP A 319 -8.00 7.16 -14.89
C ASP A 319 -7.38 6.54 -13.64
N PHE A 320 -6.05 6.54 -13.59
CA PHE A 320 -5.25 6.11 -12.45
C PHE A 320 -3.90 6.82 -12.43
N ILE A 321 -3.28 6.84 -11.25
CA ILE A 321 -2.04 7.54 -10.96
C ILE A 321 -1.02 6.63 -10.26
N ILE A 322 0.25 6.91 -10.51
CA ILE A 322 1.42 6.22 -9.93
C ILE A 322 2.49 7.27 -9.59
N GLY A 323 3.51 6.89 -8.83
CA GLY A 323 4.55 7.82 -8.37
C GLY A 323 5.11 7.48 -6.99
N GLY A 324 5.15 6.21 -6.60
CA GLY A 324 5.66 5.81 -5.29
C GLY A 324 4.74 6.15 -4.11
N PHE A 325 3.42 6.23 -4.34
CA PHE A 325 2.47 6.65 -3.30
C PHE A 325 2.24 5.59 -2.23
N TYR A 326 2.23 6.01 -0.98
CA TYR A 326 1.95 5.17 0.16
C TYR A 326 0.45 5.12 0.52
N PRO A 327 0.00 4.08 1.25
CA PRO A 327 -1.34 4.03 1.79
C PRO A 327 -1.64 5.16 2.75
N ASP A 328 -2.71 5.87 2.44
CA ASP A 328 -3.23 7.00 3.19
C ASP A 328 -4.73 6.76 3.42
N ASN A 329 -5.17 6.84 4.67
CA ASN A 329 -6.56 6.57 5.03
C ASN A 329 -7.51 7.58 4.38
N ASP A 330 -7.14 8.85 4.29
CA ASP A 330 -8.01 9.90 3.77
C ASP A 330 -8.21 9.73 2.25
N VAL A 331 -7.17 9.30 1.55
CA VAL A 331 -7.26 8.92 0.13
C VAL A 331 -8.09 7.66 -0.04
N ASN A 332 -7.86 6.63 0.77
CA ASN A 332 -8.55 5.35 0.65
C ASN A 332 -10.06 5.44 0.93
N GLU A 333 -10.52 6.48 1.63
CA GLU A 333 -11.95 6.73 1.83
C GLU A 333 -12.66 7.26 0.56
N LYS A 334 -11.93 7.96 -0.32
CA LYS A 334 -12.52 8.65 -1.50
C LYS A 334 -12.10 8.04 -2.84
N PHE A 335 -10.93 7.42 -2.88
CA PHE A 335 -10.36 6.81 -4.08
C PHE A 335 -10.24 5.30 -3.91
N TRP A 336 -10.07 4.62 -5.05
CA TRP A 336 -9.75 3.21 -5.06
C TRP A 336 -8.26 3.02 -5.17
N VAL A 337 -7.73 1.99 -4.53
CA VAL A 337 -6.29 1.72 -4.52
C VAL A 337 -6.02 0.24 -4.78
N THR A 338 -4.88 -0.06 -5.39
CA THR A 338 -4.44 -1.44 -5.57
C THR A 338 -3.97 -2.04 -4.26
N ASP A 339 -3.84 -3.37 -4.22
CA ASP A 339 -2.98 -3.99 -3.22
C ASP A 339 -1.54 -3.46 -3.38
N CYS A 340 -0.81 -3.36 -2.27
CA CYS A 340 0.57 -2.90 -2.30
C CYS A 340 1.48 -3.91 -3.01
N TYR A 341 2.42 -3.42 -3.82
CA TYR A 341 3.32 -4.25 -4.65
C TYR A 341 4.80 -4.02 -4.39
N LEU A 342 5.20 -2.88 -3.84
CA LEU A 342 6.59 -2.59 -3.46
C LEU A 342 6.62 -2.05 -2.04
N GLN A 343 7.79 -2.10 -1.43
CA GLN A 343 8.03 -1.55 -0.11
C GLN A 343 9.33 -0.79 -0.11
N ASP A 344 9.29 0.44 0.38
CA ASP A 344 10.44 1.32 0.49
C ASP A 344 10.69 1.69 1.95
N ARG A 345 11.91 2.16 2.23
CA ARG A 345 12.41 2.46 3.56
C ARG A 345 13.00 3.86 3.57
N TYR A 346 12.59 4.66 4.54
CA TYR A 346 13.03 6.03 4.70
C TYR A 346 14.01 6.13 5.87
N THR A 347 15.09 6.88 5.69
CA THR A 347 16.12 7.03 6.73
C THR A 347 16.87 8.35 6.66
N TRP A 348 17.55 8.61 7.78
CA TRP A 348 18.66 9.53 8.03
C TRP A 348 19.77 9.50 6.99
N PHE A 349 19.95 10.49 6.12
CA PHE A 349 21.21 10.64 5.36
C PHE A 349 22.05 11.79 5.87
N VAL A 350 23.27 11.46 6.29
CA VAL A 350 24.27 12.38 6.83
C VAL A 350 25.60 12.22 6.13
N LYS A 351 26.50 13.18 6.37
CA LYS A 351 27.90 13.09 5.95
C LYS A 351 28.60 11.87 6.57
N VAL A 352 29.39 11.15 5.77
CA VAL A 352 30.33 10.15 6.28
C VAL A 352 31.39 10.83 7.15
N ALA A 353 31.62 10.29 8.34
CA ALA A 353 32.62 10.82 9.28
C ALA A 353 33.98 10.98 8.60
N ASN A 354 34.67 12.10 8.86
CA ASN A 354 35.98 12.32 8.27
C ASN A 354 36.98 11.29 8.79
N ALA A 355 38.02 11.01 7.99
CA ALA A 355 39.15 10.20 8.42
C ALA A 355 39.77 10.78 9.69
N ARG A 356 40.17 9.90 10.61
CA ARG A 356 40.85 10.34 11.84
C ARG A 356 42.16 11.03 11.49
N PRO A 357 42.46 12.20 12.08
CA PRO A 357 43.75 12.83 11.86
C PRO A 357 44.85 11.94 12.45
N ILE A 358 45.99 11.88 11.77
CA ILE A 358 47.08 10.93 12.07
C ILE A 358 47.54 11.05 13.53
N TRP A 359 47.67 12.27 14.07
CA TRP A 359 48.10 12.48 15.45
C TRP A 359 47.15 11.84 16.47
N LEU A 360 45.84 11.92 16.23
CA LEU A 360 44.83 11.34 17.11
C LEU A 360 44.87 9.82 16.99
N ALA A 361 45.05 9.32 15.76
CA ALA A 361 45.18 7.91 15.48
C ALA A 361 46.39 7.28 16.19
N LEU A 362 47.53 8.00 16.27
CA LEU A 362 48.73 7.59 17.03
C LEU A 362 48.47 7.49 18.53
N CYS A 363 47.70 8.42 19.10
CA CYS A 363 47.33 8.37 20.52
C CYS A 363 46.31 7.25 20.81
N SER A 364 45.42 6.96 19.86
CA SER A 364 44.38 5.93 19.99
C SER A 364 44.84 4.51 19.62
N ILE A 365 46.15 4.25 19.48
CA ILE A 365 46.69 2.91 19.15
C ILE A 365 46.33 1.89 20.25
N PHE A 366 46.40 2.33 21.50
CA PHE A 366 46.02 1.54 22.66
C PHE A 366 44.91 2.24 23.42
N ASP A 367 44.06 1.45 24.06
CA ASP A 367 43.07 1.97 24.99
C ASP A 367 43.77 2.69 26.15
N THR A 368 43.11 3.69 26.72
CA THR A 368 43.63 4.47 27.85
C THR A 368 44.05 3.58 29.02
N SER A 369 43.32 2.48 29.25
CA SER A 369 43.65 1.48 30.29
C SER A 369 44.98 0.77 30.03
N THR A 370 45.28 0.44 28.77
CA THR A 370 46.55 -0.18 28.37
C THR A 370 47.70 0.80 28.49
N TRP A 371 47.53 2.05 28.08
CA TRP A 371 48.55 3.09 28.29
C TRP A 371 48.91 3.27 29.76
N LEU A 372 47.89 3.36 30.63
CA LEU A 372 48.10 3.44 32.08
C LEU A 372 48.79 2.19 32.62
N SER A 373 48.47 1.01 32.10
CA SER A 373 49.10 -0.25 32.48
C SER A 373 50.57 -0.32 32.06
N LEU A 374 50.92 0.15 30.86
CA LEU A 374 52.31 0.22 30.38
C LEU A 374 53.14 1.19 31.22
N ILE A 375 52.59 2.36 31.52
CA ILE A 375 53.22 3.35 32.40
C ILE A 375 53.40 2.75 33.80
N GLY A 376 52.37 2.12 34.36
CA GLY A 376 52.43 1.45 35.66
C GLY A 376 53.48 0.35 35.71
N MET A 377 53.55 -0.50 34.68
CA MET A 377 54.56 -1.56 34.57
C MET A 377 55.97 -1.01 34.48
N LEU A 378 56.19 0.12 33.79
CA LEU A 378 57.48 0.80 33.73
C LEU A 378 57.92 1.27 35.13
N PHE A 379 57.01 1.85 35.92
CA PHE A 379 57.30 2.25 37.30
C PHE A 379 57.61 1.05 38.20
N ILE A 380 56.81 -0.02 38.08
CA ILE A 380 57.00 -1.25 38.87
C ILE A 380 58.34 -1.89 38.52
N SER A 381 58.66 -2.05 37.24
CA SER A 381 59.92 -2.65 36.80
C SER A 381 61.13 -1.80 37.20
N TRP A 382 61.00 -0.47 37.20
CA TRP A 382 62.02 0.44 37.73
C TRP A 382 62.27 0.21 39.22
N MET A 383 61.22 0.13 40.04
CA MET A 383 61.36 -0.12 41.47
C MET A 383 62.02 -1.48 41.74
N PHE A 384 61.60 -2.53 41.04
CA PHE A 384 62.22 -3.85 41.17
C PHE A 384 63.69 -3.84 40.73
N TRP A 385 64.02 -3.16 39.62
CA TRP A 385 65.41 -3.00 39.18
C TRP A 385 66.26 -2.34 40.26
N TYR A 386 65.76 -1.25 40.85
CA TYR A 386 66.47 -0.55 41.93
C TYR A 386 66.66 -1.43 43.18
N ILE A 387 65.62 -2.19 43.57
CA ILE A 387 65.70 -3.14 44.69
C ILE A 387 66.75 -4.23 44.41
N PHE A 388 66.77 -4.80 43.21
CA PHE A 388 67.76 -5.82 42.85
C PHE A 388 69.18 -5.28 42.91
N VAL A 389 69.44 -4.08 42.38
CA VAL A 389 70.79 -3.51 42.36
C VAL A 389 71.26 -3.02 43.75
N THR A 390 70.32 -2.70 44.65
CA THR A 390 70.65 -2.31 46.03
C THR A 390 70.89 -3.51 46.95
N LEU A 391 70.11 -4.59 46.82
CA LEU A 391 70.20 -5.79 47.66
C LEU A 391 71.28 -6.78 47.22
N LEU A 392 71.54 -6.89 45.91
CA LEU A 392 72.55 -7.79 45.38
C LEU A 392 73.95 -7.12 45.37
N PRO A 393 75.04 -7.90 45.38
CA PRO A 393 76.42 -7.38 45.30
C PRO A 393 76.77 -6.88 43.88
N GLU A 394 76.05 -5.85 43.41
CA GLU A 394 76.29 -5.18 42.13
C GLU A 394 77.28 -3.99 42.28
N PRO A 395 77.96 -3.56 41.20
CA PRO A 395 78.93 -2.47 41.24
C PRO A 395 78.34 -1.16 41.75
N ARG A 396 79.13 -0.36 42.49
CA ARG A 396 78.67 0.93 43.06
C ARG A 396 78.13 1.90 42.01
N LYS A 397 78.64 1.86 40.77
CA LYS A 397 78.21 2.73 39.67
C LYS A 397 76.77 2.48 39.21
N SER A 398 76.25 1.28 39.42
CA SER A 398 74.89 0.90 39.01
C SER A 398 73.81 1.22 40.03
N LYS A 399 74.17 1.73 41.22
CA LYS A 399 73.25 1.94 42.35
C LYS A 399 72.49 3.27 42.30
N ASP A 400 72.75 4.11 41.30
CA ASP A 400 72.09 5.40 41.15
C ASP A 400 70.62 5.22 40.71
N PHE A 401 69.69 5.78 41.49
CA PHE A 401 68.24 5.62 41.29
C PHE A 401 67.73 6.17 39.94
N SER A 402 68.30 7.28 39.46
CA SER A 402 67.97 7.85 38.15
C SER A 402 68.52 7.01 37.00
N LEU A 403 69.73 6.46 37.16
CA LEU A 403 70.38 5.63 36.16
C LEU A 403 69.65 4.30 35.96
N THR A 404 69.15 3.69 37.05
CA THR A 404 68.32 2.48 36.95
C THR A 404 66.99 2.74 36.22
N GLY A 405 66.40 3.93 36.38
CA GLY A 405 65.19 4.33 35.67
C GLY A 405 65.41 4.51 34.17
N ILE A 406 66.50 5.20 33.79
CA ILE A 406 66.89 5.39 32.39
C ILE A 406 67.24 4.04 31.74
N ASN A 407 67.99 3.19 32.45
CA ASN A 407 68.32 1.85 31.97
C ASN A 407 67.07 0.97 31.81
N ASN A 408 66.14 1.02 32.77
CA ASN A 408 64.87 0.29 32.68
C ASN A 408 64.04 0.76 31.46
N LEU A 409 63.92 2.07 31.27
CA LEU A 409 63.25 2.63 30.09
C LEU A 409 63.94 2.19 28.80
N ALA A 410 65.28 2.29 28.73
CA ALA A 410 66.07 1.87 27.58
C ALA A 410 65.81 0.39 27.20
N VAL A 411 65.77 -0.52 28.18
CA VAL A 411 65.47 -1.94 27.93
C VAL A 411 64.04 -2.14 27.43
N VAL A 412 63.06 -1.44 28.02
CA VAL A 412 61.65 -1.54 27.61
C VAL A 412 61.45 -1.04 26.18
N ILE A 413 62.15 0.01 25.76
CA ILE A 413 62.13 0.50 24.37
C ILE A 413 63.11 -0.23 23.43
N CYS A 414 63.72 -1.33 23.90
CA CYS A 414 64.69 -2.15 23.16
C CYS A 414 65.97 -1.44 22.72
N VAL A 415 66.41 -0.43 23.48
CA VAL A 415 67.72 0.23 23.34
C VAL A 415 68.75 -0.47 24.23
N SER A 416 69.99 -0.60 23.73
CA SER A 416 71.07 -1.23 24.47
C SER A 416 71.49 -0.41 25.69
N VAL A 417 71.72 -1.10 26.81
CA VAL A 417 72.22 -0.49 28.05
C VAL A 417 73.72 -0.80 28.21
N ASN A 418 74.47 0.20 28.66
CA ASN A 418 75.92 0.10 28.86
C ASN A 418 76.32 -0.71 30.10
N GLU A 419 75.50 -0.67 31.16
CA GLU A 419 75.76 -1.38 32.40
C GLU A 419 75.10 -2.76 32.41
N ARG A 420 75.91 -3.81 32.48
CA ARG A 420 75.42 -5.20 32.46
C ARG A 420 75.28 -5.75 33.88
N PRO A 421 74.16 -6.40 34.23
CA PRO A 421 74.00 -7.03 35.54
C PRO A 421 74.99 -8.18 35.74
N PHE A 422 75.64 -8.24 36.91
CA PHE A 422 76.61 -9.27 37.24
C PHE A 422 75.96 -10.50 37.86
N CYS A 423 74.99 -10.33 38.76
CA CYS A 423 74.36 -11.44 39.46
C CYS A 423 73.39 -12.24 38.56
N HIS A 424 73.23 -13.54 38.85
CA HIS A 424 72.31 -14.39 38.08
C HIS A 424 70.84 -13.93 38.19
N ALA A 425 70.41 -13.49 39.37
CA ALA A 425 69.03 -13.01 39.58
C ALA A 425 68.73 -11.72 38.79
N SER A 426 69.64 -10.74 38.79
CA SER A 426 69.51 -9.50 38.03
C SER A 426 69.59 -9.73 36.51
N ARG A 427 70.35 -10.73 36.07
CA ARG A 427 70.37 -11.18 34.66
C ARG A 427 69.06 -11.81 34.21
N ILE A 428 68.43 -12.65 35.04
CA ILE A 428 67.12 -13.24 34.73
C ILE A 428 66.06 -12.14 34.64
N PHE A 429 66.08 -11.18 35.58
CA PHE A 429 65.19 -10.03 35.54
C PHE A 429 65.39 -9.16 34.29
N PHE A 430 66.64 -8.86 33.93
CA PHE A 430 66.97 -8.14 32.69
C PHE A 430 66.48 -8.88 31.45
N LEU A 431 66.66 -10.21 31.39
CA LEU A 431 66.18 -11.02 30.28
C LEU A 431 64.65 -11.00 30.19
N ALA A 432 63.95 -11.14 31.31
CA ALA A 432 62.49 -11.05 31.37
C ALA A 432 61.99 -9.66 30.94
N LEU A 433 62.63 -8.59 31.41
CA LEU A 433 62.30 -7.22 31.03
C LEU A 433 62.58 -6.95 29.55
N THR A 434 63.65 -7.53 29.00
CA THR A 434 63.99 -7.43 27.56
C THR A 434 62.94 -8.14 26.71
N LEU A 435 62.51 -9.35 27.11
CA LEU A 435 61.42 -10.06 26.44
C LEU A 435 60.11 -9.28 26.53
N TYR A 436 59.80 -8.68 27.67
CA TYR A 436 58.65 -7.80 27.83
C TYR A 436 58.72 -6.59 26.88
N GLY A 437 59.84 -5.85 26.88
CA GLY A 437 60.07 -4.71 26.00
C GLY A 437 59.94 -5.07 24.53
N LEU A 438 60.49 -6.23 24.12
CA LEU A 438 60.36 -6.74 22.76
C LEU A 438 58.89 -6.99 22.40
N ASN A 439 58.11 -7.61 23.28
CA ASN A 439 56.67 -7.84 23.05
C ASN A 439 55.88 -6.53 22.95
N VAL A 440 56.13 -5.55 23.83
CA VAL A 440 55.47 -4.24 23.79
C VAL A 440 55.83 -3.48 22.50
N SER A 441 57.11 -3.42 22.15
CA SER A 441 57.62 -2.72 20.97
C SER A 441 57.09 -3.33 19.66
N THR A 442 57.13 -4.66 19.54
CA THR A 442 56.59 -5.39 18.38
C THR A 442 55.07 -5.23 18.24
N THR A 443 54.33 -5.29 19.35
CA THR A 443 52.87 -5.07 19.34
C THR A 443 52.52 -3.65 18.93
N TYR A 444 53.22 -2.65 19.49
CA TYR A 444 53.04 -1.25 19.14
C TYR A 444 53.36 -1.00 17.67
N ALA A 445 54.50 -1.49 17.18
CA ALA A 445 54.89 -1.35 15.78
C ALA A 445 53.88 -2.00 14.81
N SER A 446 53.39 -3.20 15.14
CA SER A 446 52.36 -3.89 14.35
C SER A 446 51.05 -3.10 14.27
N LYS A 447 50.55 -2.60 15.42
CA LYS A 447 49.34 -1.76 15.47
C LYS A 447 49.54 -0.41 14.79
N LEU A 448 50.72 0.19 14.94
CA LEU A 448 51.08 1.44 14.26
C LEU A 448 51.03 1.27 12.74
N ILE A 449 51.57 0.17 12.20
CA ILE A 449 51.47 -0.13 10.75
C ILE A 449 50.00 -0.21 10.33
N SER A 450 49.16 -0.90 11.11
CA SER A 450 47.72 -0.98 10.82
C SER A 450 47.06 0.40 10.79
N VAL A 451 47.35 1.26 11.77
CA VAL A 451 46.76 2.61 11.88
C VAL A 451 47.28 3.56 10.79
N LEU A 452 48.54 3.44 10.38
CA LEU A 452 49.09 4.23 9.28
C LEU A 452 48.57 3.76 7.91
N THR A 453 48.20 2.48 7.80
CA THR A 453 47.61 1.92 6.57
C THR A 453 46.14 2.32 6.44
N ASP A 454 45.38 2.26 7.54
CA ASP A 454 43.99 2.71 7.61
C ASP A 454 43.73 3.38 8.98
N PRO A 455 43.68 4.72 9.06
CA PRO A 455 43.46 5.43 10.32
C PRO A 455 42.03 5.28 10.85
N GLY A 456 41.13 4.69 10.06
CA GLY A 456 39.70 4.60 10.35
C GLY A 456 39.01 5.98 10.32
N LEU A 457 37.70 5.95 10.57
CA LEU A 457 36.85 7.14 10.59
C LEU A 457 36.61 7.63 12.01
N MET A 458 36.32 8.92 12.16
CA MET A 458 35.83 9.48 13.42
C MET A 458 34.46 8.88 13.80
N HIS A 459 33.95 9.23 15.00
CA HIS A 459 32.60 8.83 15.42
C HIS A 459 31.57 9.27 14.36
N GLN A 460 30.77 8.31 13.91
CA GLN A 460 29.73 8.54 12.93
C GLN A 460 28.45 8.97 13.64
N LEU A 461 27.84 10.06 13.19
CA LEU A 461 26.51 10.45 13.64
C LEU A 461 25.52 9.40 13.13
N ASP A 462 24.89 8.66 14.05
CA ASP A 462 23.95 7.56 13.74
C ASP A 462 22.58 7.75 14.41
N SER A 463 22.38 8.87 15.11
CA SER A 463 21.11 9.20 15.75
C SER A 463 20.74 10.67 15.56
N LEU A 464 19.45 10.97 15.45
CA LEU A 464 18.95 12.34 15.28
C LEU A 464 19.28 13.25 16.49
N PRO A 465 19.22 12.79 17.76
CA PRO A 465 19.65 13.60 18.89
C PRO A 465 21.12 14.04 18.81
N GLU A 466 22.02 13.21 18.29
CA GLU A 466 23.43 13.59 18.06
C GLU A 466 23.55 14.67 16.98
N VAL A 467 22.73 14.59 15.92
CA VAL A 467 22.67 15.61 14.86
C VAL A 467 22.21 16.95 15.41
N VAL A 468 21.17 16.96 16.26
CA VAL A 468 20.69 18.17 16.92
C VAL A 468 21.73 18.74 17.88
N ALA A 469 22.41 17.89 18.65
CA ALA A 469 23.50 18.32 19.53
C ALA A 469 24.69 18.91 18.76
N ALA A 470 24.92 18.45 17.52
CA ALA A 470 25.91 19.02 16.61
C ALA A 470 25.47 20.34 15.96
N GLY A 471 24.21 20.76 16.13
CA GLY A 471 23.66 21.99 15.57
C GLY A 471 23.41 21.93 14.06
N ILE A 472 23.24 20.73 13.50
CA ILE A 472 23.02 20.53 12.06
C ILE A 472 21.51 20.50 11.79
N PRO A 473 20.99 21.30 10.85
CA PRO A 473 19.57 21.29 10.52
C PRO A 473 19.19 20.00 9.77
N PHE A 474 17.98 19.51 10.03
CA PHE A 474 17.44 18.29 9.40
C PHE A 474 16.05 18.54 8.81
N GLY A 475 15.69 17.77 7.80
CA GLY A 475 14.42 17.96 7.08
C GLY A 475 14.21 17.01 5.92
N GLY A 476 13.21 17.28 5.10
CA GLY A 476 12.84 16.46 3.95
C GLY A 476 11.52 16.90 3.32
N SER A 477 10.75 15.97 2.75
CA SER A 477 9.46 16.30 2.16
C SER A 477 8.39 16.63 3.20
N GLU A 478 7.51 17.58 2.88
CA GLU A 478 6.34 17.93 3.70
C GLU A 478 5.50 16.68 4.03
N GLU A 479 5.27 15.80 3.05
CA GLU A 479 4.57 14.52 3.22
C GLU A 479 5.20 13.60 4.29
N SER A 480 6.51 13.73 4.52
CA SER A 480 7.21 12.94 5.55
C SER A 480 7.11 13.56 6.94
N ARG A 481 6.76 14.85 7.04
CA ARG A 481 6.64 15.57 8.31
C ARG A 481 5.49 15.04 9.15
N ASP A 482 4.34 14.77 8.51
CA ASP A 482 3.12 14.28 9.17
C ASP A 482 3.32 12.96 9.92
N TRP A 483 4.31 12.16 9.52
CA TRP A 483 4.66 10.91 10.22
C TRP A 483 5.18 11.13 11.64
N PHE A 484 5.66 12.33 11.96
CA PHE A 484 6.18 12.70 13.27
C PHE A 484 5.13 13.39 14.16
N GLU A 485 3.87 13.51 13.72
CA GLU A 485 2.76 14.02 14.52
C GLU A 485 2.30 12.95 15.55
N ASN A 486 3.21 12.56 16.43
CA ASN A 486 3.01 11.57 17.49
C ASN A 486 3.61 12.10 18.80
N GLU A 487 3.08 11.65 19.95
CA GLU A 487 3.51 12.15 21.27
C GLU A 487 5.02 12.03 21.52
N ASP A 488 5.64 10.95 21.04
CA ASP A 488 7.08 10.68 21.24
C ASP A 488 8.00 11.49 20.31
N ASP A 489 7.54 11.80 19.09
CA ASP A 489 8.34 12.40 18.01
C ASP A 489 7.93 13.84 17.67
N GLN A 490 7.03 14.45 18.43
CA GLN A 490 6.55 15.81 18.22
C GLN A 490 7.69 16.84 18.11
N TRP A 491 8.77 16.63 18.85
CA TRP A 491 9.96 17.49 18.79
C TRP A 491 10.64 17.48 17.40
N ILE A 492 10.53 16.37 16.65
CA ILE A 492 10.99 16.26 15.27
C ILE A 492 10.06 17.08 14.38
N PHE A 493 8.74 16.91 14.54
CA PHE A 493 7.73 17.64 13.77
C PHE A 493 7.89 19.16 13.87
N ASP A 494 8.19 19.67 15.07
CA ASP A 494 8.34 21.10 15.33
C ASP A 494 9.63 21.70 14.76
N ASN A 495 10.71 20.90 14.69
CA ASN A 495 12.02 21.33 14.18
C ASN A 495 12.29 20.89 12.72
N TYR A 496 11.32 20.21 12.09
CA TYR A 496 11.46 19.68 10.74
C TYR A 496 11.49 20.80 9.70
N ASN A 497 12.53 20.81 8.86
CA ASN A 497 12.60 21.76 7.75
C ASN A 497 12.05 21.13 6.45
N ASP A 498 10.96 21.69 5.94
CA ASP A 498 10.23 21.26 4.74
C ASP A 498 10.56 22.09 3.49
N SER A 499 11.51 23.03 3.60
CA SER A 499 11.91 23.88 2.49
C SER A 499 12.54 23.08 1.34
N LEU A 500 12.53 23.68 0.13
CA LEU A 500 13.08 23.08 -1.09
C LEU A 500 14.56 22.65 -0.96
N ASP A 501 15.28 23.25 -0.02
CA ASP A 501 16.68 22.96 0.30
C ASP A 501 16.87 21.58 0.98
N PHE A 502 15.82 21.01 1.56
CA PHE A 502 15.85 19.71 2.22
C PHE A 502 15.24 18.58 1.38
N GLN A 503 14.71 18.91 0.20
CA GLN A 503 14.24 17.90 -0.74
C GLN A 503 15.41 17.06 -1.27
N PRO A 504 15.25 15.74 -1.45
CA PRO A 504 16.31 14.87 -1.94
C PRO A 504 16.52 15.13 -3.44
N THR A 505 17.37 16.10 -3.75
CA THR A 505 17.83 16.44 -5.10
C THR A 505 19.34 16.30 -5.18
N SER A 506 19.91 16.09 -6.37
CA SER A 506 21.36 15.92 -6.52
C SER A 506 22.16 17.09 -5.94
N THR A 507 21.66 18.32 -6.06
CA THR A 507 22.29 19.54 -5.50
C THR A 507 22.23 19.56 -3.98
N ASN A 508 21.09 19.20 -3.39
CA ASN A 508 20.94 19.21 -1.93
C ASN A 508 21.73 18.08 -1.28
N LEU A 509 21.91 16.95 -1.97
CA LEU A 509 22.76 15.85 -1.50
C LEU A 509 24.25 16.22 -1.47
N GLU A 510 24.71 17.17 -2.29
CA GLU A 510 26.07 17.72 -2.16
C GLU A 510 26.23 18.50 -0.86
N ALA A 511 25.20 19.25 -0.43
CA ALA A 511 25.22 19.93 0.87
C ALA A 511 25.22 18.94 2.04
N VAL A 512 24.53 17.80 1.91
CA VAL A 512 24.62 16.70 2.91
C VAL A 512 26.04 16.14 2.96
N ARG A 513 26.69 15.94 1.81
CA ARG A 513 28.10 15.48 1.73
C ARG A 513 29.06 16.46 2.41
N LEU A 514 28.81 17.76 2.30
CA LEU A 514 29.60 18.78 2.99
C LEU A 514 29.36 18.79 4.52
N GLY A 515 28.20 18.30 4.96
CA GLY A 515 27.79 18.22 6.37
C GLY A 515 27.00 19.44 6.82
N GLU A 516 26.40 20.18 5.88
CA GLU A 516 25.62 21.39 6.16
C GLU A 516 24.18 21.07 6.59
N ARG A 517 23.66 19.91 6.19
CA ARG A 517 22.28 19.49 6.45
C ARG A 517 22.13 17.98 6.48
N VAL A 518 21.04 17.52 7.08
CA VAL A 518 20.62 16.11 7.13
C VAL A 518 19.28 15.96 6.41
N ILE A 519 19.16 14.98 5.52
CA ILE A 519 17.95 14.80 4.71
C ILE A 519 17.32 13.44 4.99
N LEU A 520 16.01 13.44 5.23
CA LEU A 520 15.17 12.24 5.22
C LEU A 520 14.84 11.88 3.78
N SER A 521 15.24 10.69 3.35
CA SER A 521 14.97 10.22 1.99
C SER A 521 14.69 8.73 1.94
N SER A 522 14.04 8.33 0.85
CA SER A 522 13.96 6.94 0.40
C SER A 522 15.34 6.35 0.18
N ARG A 523 15.58 5.15 0.69
CA ARG A 523 16.80 4.37 0.38
C ARG A 523 16.83 3.98 -1.10
N MET A 524 15.69 3.67 -1.70
CA MET A 524 15.61 3.33 -3.13
C MET A 524 15.98 4.52 -4.02
N TYR A 525 15.50 5.73 -3.72
CA TYR A 525 15.93 6.96 -4.40
C TYR A 525 17.45 7.16 -4.32
N MET A 526 18.00 7.02 -3.11
CA MET A 526 19.42 7.26 -2.87
C MET A 526 20.32 6.29 -3.62
N LEU A 527 19.93 5.02 -3.79
CA LEU A 527 20.72 4.02 -4.51
C LEU A 527 20.97 4.35 -5.99
N GLN A 528 20.11 5.16 -6.63
CA GLN A 528 20.35 5.60 -8.00
C GLN A 528 21.35 6.76 -8.08
N ASN A 529 21.52 7.51 -6.99
CA ASN A 529 22.34 8.69 -6.99
C ASN A 529 23.84 8.32 -6.99
N LYS A 530 24.65 9.15 -7.66
CA LYS A 530 26.11 8.98 -7.70
C LYS A 530 26.77 9.22 -6.35
N ILE A 531 26.20 10.09 -5.53
CA ILE A 531 26.77 10.58 -4.28
C ILE A 531 26.53 9.59 -3.11
N VAL A 532 25.73 8.54 -3.31
CA VAL A 532 25.30 7.63 -2.23
C VAL A 532 26.45 6.96 -1.47
N ASP A 533 27.55 6.63 -2.16
CA ASP A 533 28.72 5.98 -1.55
C ASP A 533 29.47 6.89 -0.56
N ASP A 534 29.30 8.22 -0.71
CA ASP A 534 29.93 9.25 0.12
C ASP A 534 29.02 9.73 1.26
N LEU A 535 27.83 9.13 1.40
CA LEU A 535 26.83 9.46 2.40
C LEU A 535 26.62 8.29 3.35
N TYR A 536 26.38 8.60 4.61
CA TYR A 536 26.06 7.61 5.61
C TYR A 536 24.54 7.60 5.83
N ALA A 537 23.95 6.42 5.67
CA ALA A 537 22.57 6.17 6.01
C ALA A 537 22.49 5.62 7.44
N PHE A 538 21.58 6.16 8.27
CA PHE A 538 21.37 5.62 9.61
C PHE A 538 20.99 4.14 9.54
N GLN A 539 21.49 3.36 10.51
CA GLN A 539 21.25 1.91 10.50
C GLN A 539 19.76 1.60 10.64
N GLN A 540 19.07 2.35 11.49
CA GLN A 540 17.64 2.23 11.72
C GLN A 540 16.87 3.06 10.68
N ASN A 541 15.83 2.44 10.11
CA ASN A 541 14.89 3.17 9.26
C ASN A 541 13.92 3.91 10.16
N VAL A 542 13.53 5.11 9.75
CA VAL A 542 12.50 5.89 10.44
C VAL A 542 11.16 5.20 10.25
N PHE A 543 10.81 4.92 8.99
CA PHE A 543 9.62 4.14 8.64
C PHE A 543 9.85 3.36 7.36
N SER A 544 8.98 2.37 7.13
CA SER A 544 8.91 1.65 5.88
C SER A 544 7.51 1.72 5.33
N SER A 545 7.40 2.17 4.09
CA SER A 545 6.12 2.45 3.48
C SER A 545 5.91 1.56 2.26
N PRO A 546 4.79 0.81 2.20
CA PRO A 546 4.42 0.10 1.00
C PRO A 546 3.94 1.07 -0.08
N VAL A 547 3.97 0.64 -1.34
CA VAL A 547 3.59 1.45 -2.51
C VAL A 547 2.33 0.90 -3.15
N GLN A 548 1.41 1.79 -3.52
CA GLN A 548 0.12 1.48 -4.16
C GLN A 548 -0.19 2.41 -5.33
N MET A 549 -0.97 1.92 -6.30
CA MET A 549 -1.53 2.76 -7.37
C MET A 549 -2.87 3.30 -6.89
N ILE A 550 -3.13 4.58 -7.16
CA ILE A 550 -4.39 5.22 -6.82
C ILE A 550 -5.20 5.36 -8.11
N MET A 551 -6.47 5.04 -8.05
CA MET A 551 -7.35 5.04 -9.20
C MET A 551 -8.72 5.60 -8.84
N LYS A 552 -9.42 6.00 -9.89
CA LYS A 552 -10.76 6.51 -9.70
C LYS A 552 -11.69 5.39 -9.21
N PRO A 553 -12.63 5.67 -8.28
CA PRO A 553 -13.70 4.74 -7.98
C PRO A 553 -14.39 4.25 -9.26
N GLY A 554 -14.62 2.94 -9.35
CA GLY A 554 -15.23 2.30 -10.53
C GLY A 554 -14.25 1.93 -11.64
N PHE A 555 -12.94 2.02 -11.41
CA PHE A 555 -11.94 1.55 -12.38
C PHE A 555 -12.14 0.06 -12.68
N PRO A 556 -12.28 -0.33 -13.97
CA PRO A 556 -12.75 -1.67 -14.35
C PRO A 556 -11.76 -2.78 -14.02
N PHE A 557 -10.47 -2.48 -13.99
CA PHE A 557 -9.41 -3.49 -13.86
C PHE A 557 -8.86 -3.65 -12.45
N LEU A 558 -9.40 -2.96 -11.44
CA LEU A 558 -8.84 -2.99 -10.08
C LEU A 558 -8.71 -4.44 -9.56
N PHE A 559 -9.73 -5.27 -9.78
CA PHE A 559 -9.72 -6.65 -9.30
C PHE A 559 -8.70 -7.51 -10.04
N GLU A 560 -8.56 -7.30 -11.34
CA GLU A 560 -7.63 -7.98 -12.22
C GLU A 560 -6.19 -7.55 -11.91
N PHE A 561 -5.96 -6.27 -11.63
CA PHE A 561 -4.67 -5.73 -11.17
C PHE A 561 -4.30 -6.39 -9.84
N ASN A 562 -5.19 -6.35 -8.85
CA ASN A 562 -4.96 -6.95 -7.54
C ASN A 562 -4.71 -8.47 -7.63
N LEU A 563 -5.45 -9.18 -8.48
CA LEU A 563 -5.21 -10.60 -8.72
C LEU A 563 -3.82 -10.87 -9.33
N LEU A 564 -3.40 -10.05 -10.30
CA LEU A 564 -2.08 -10.18 -10.93
C LEU A 564 -0.96 -9.81 -9.95
N ILE A 565 -1.11 -8.71 -9.20
CA ILE A 565 -0.16 -8.27 -8.17
C ILE A 565 0.01 -9.35 -7.10
N ARG A 566 -1.09 -9.91 -6.58
CA ARG A 566 -1.04 -11.03 -5.62
C ARG A 566 -0.29 -12.23 -6.18
N ARG A 567 -0.58 -12.64 -7.43
CA ARG A 567 0.17 -13.73 -8.08
C ARG A 567 1.65 -13.38 -8.24
N MET A 568 1.99 -12.16 -8.64
CA MET A 568 3.37 -11.72 -8.78
C MET A 568 4.11 -11.77 -7.44
N ARG A 569 3.42 -11.41 -6.35
CA ARG A 569 3.95 -11.55 -4.99
C ARG A 569 4.14 -13.02 -4.60
N ASP A 570 3.12 -13.85 -4.80
CA ASP A 570 3.14 -15.27 -4.42
C ASP A 570 4.20 -16.07 -5.21
N PHE A 571 4.50 -15.66 -6.45
CA PHE A 571 5.58 -16.23 -7.26
C PHE A 571 6.96 -15.59 -7.04
N GLY A 572 7.09 -14.61 -6.14
CA GLY A 572 8.36 -13.92 -5.87
C GLY A 572 8.86 -13.01 -7.00
N ILE A 573 7.99 -12.63 -7.95
CA ILE A 573 8.36 -11.73 -9.07
C ILE A 573 8.65 -10.32 -8.55
N LEU A 574 7.87 -9.83 -7.58
CA LEU A 574 8.06 -8.50 -7.01
C LEU A 574 9.37 -8.42 -6.20
N GLU A 575 9.68 -9.47 -5.45
CA GLU A 575 10.95 -9.61 -4.73
C GLU A 575 12.12 -9.62 -5.71
N LYS A 576 12.04 -10.41 -6.77
CA LYS A 576 13.02 -10.40 -7.85
C LYS A 576 13.20 -9.02 -8.49
N ILE A 577 12.13 -8.28 -8.77
CA ILE A 577 12.22 -6.92 -9.35
C ILE A 577 12.97 -5.98 -8.39
N ASN A 578 12.71 -6.08 -7.09
CA ASN A 578 13.39 -5.30 -6.08
C ASN A 578 14.87 -5.68 -5.98
N ASP A 579 15.18 -6.97 -5.96
CA ASP A 579 16.56 -7.48 -5.90
C ASP A 579 17.35 -7.13 -7.16
N ASP A 580 16.75 -7.24 -8.34
CA ASP A 580 17.36 -6.84 -9.61
C ASP A 580 17.64 -5.33 -9.63
N PHE A 581 16.74 -4.51 -9.05
CA PHE A 581 16.95 -3.08 -8.89
C PHE A 581 18.13 -2.79 -7.96
N HIS A 582 18.19 -3.42 -6.79
CA HIS A 582 19.31 -3.29 -5.88
C HIS A 582 20.61 -3.76 -6.53
N TYR A 583 20.61 -4.92 -7.19
CA TYR A 583 21.79 -5.50 -7.80
C TYR A 583 22.35 -4.61 -8.91
N ASN A 584 21.49 -4.10 -9.78
CA ASN A 584 21.89 -3.21 -10.87
C ASN A 584 22.46 -1.90 -10.33
N ASN A 585 21.80 -1.30 -9.34
CA ASN A 585 22.22 -0.01 -8.80
C ASN A 585 23.40 -0.06 -7.85
N THR A 586 23.67 -1.20 -7.20
CA THR A 586 24.81 -1.38 -6.29
C THR A 586 25.99 -2.01 -6.99
N TYR A 587 25.85 -3.20 -7.55
CA TYR A 587 26.98 -3.97 -8.07
C TYR A 587 27.35 -3.55 -9.49
N LEU A 588 26.38 -3.51 -10.42
CA LEU A 588 26.69 -3.20 -11.83
C LEU A 588 27.15 -1.75 -11.99
N ASN A 589 26.45 -0.80 -11.37
CA ASN A 589 26.89 0.60 -11.37
C ASN A 589 28.28 0.79 -10.75
N ARG A 590 28.60 0.08 -9.66
CA ARG A 590 29.93 0.15 -9.04
C ARG A 590 31.01 -0.49 -9.91
N ILE A 591 30.71 -1.59 -10.60
CA ILE A 591 31.60 -2.20 -11.59
C ILE A 591 31.84 -1.23 -12.76
N HIS A 592 30.79 -0.60 -13.29
CA HIS A 592 30.89 0.40 -14.36
C HIS A 592 31.72 1.62 -13.94
N ARG A 593 31.61 2.06 -12.67
CA ARG A 593 32.44 3.14 -12.11
C ARG A 593 33.91 2.73 -11.98
N MET A 594 34.19 1.50 -11.53
CA MET A 594 35.56 1.00 -11.36
C MET A 594 36.25 0.63 -12.68
N ARG A 595 35.50 0.29 -13.74
CA ARG A 595 36.02 -0.07 -15.05
C ARG A 595 35.17 0.53 -16.19
N PRO A 596 35.36 1.81 -16.52
CA PRO A 596 34.59 2.48 -17.57
C PRO A 596 34.82 1.87 -18.97
N ASP A 597 35.94 1.19 -19.20
CA ASP A 597 36.33 0.59 -20.49
C ASP A 597 35.42 -0.58 -20.94
N PHE A 598 34.62 -1.15 -20.03
CA PHE A 598 33.71 -2.27 -20.34
C PHE A 598 32.33 -1.83 -20.83
N THR A 599 32.09 -0.52 -20.97
CA THR A 599 30.79 0.05 -21.39
C THR A 599 30.40 -0.23 -22.85
N GLY A 600 31.28 -0.86 -23.64
CA GLY A 600 31.04 -1.17 -25.06
C GLY A 600 30.51 -2.57 -25.39
N VAL A 601 30.46 -3.51 -24.43
CA VAL A 601 29.97 -4.87 -24.71
C VAL A 601 28.49 -4.96 -24.37
N LYS A 602 27.64 -4.70 -25.37
CA LYS A 602 26.24 -5.14 -25.31
C LYS A 602 26.24 -6.67 -25.20
N ILE A 603 25.79 -7.18 -24.06
CA ILE A 603 25.40 -8.59 -23.89
C ILE A 603 24.01 -8.77 -24.49
#